data_AF-A0A6B0SYE0-F1
#
_entry.id   AF-A0A6B0SYE0-F1
#
_cell.length_a   1.000
_cell.length_b   1.000
_cell.length_c   1.000
_cell.angle_alpha   90.00
_cell.angle_beta   90.00
_cell.angle_gamma   90.00
#
_symmetry.space_group_name_H-M   'P 1'
#
loop_
_entity.id
_entity.type
_entity.pdbx_description
1 polymer ?
#
loop_
_entity_poly.entity_id
_entity_poly.type
_entity_poly.pdbx_seq_one_letter_code
_entity_poly.pdbx_strand_id
1 'polypeptide(L)'
;MARIEKRTRELASESEMREAIELVLERAEDGEIQWVDVREDLTSGQWGRLIERGLLEDGETGFALADRDAIEAGLEAPGADDSAGGGSDVELPDSEGASWSIYDKGAAVVTLLFFVGYSYGPVRSIVGEAMDVVLGPLQDLLPLYAVIMIIATLTGLYSTLLRANLMDMDRMAAYQQRMKDIQERRKEAKERGDDDAMEAIQEEQMEAMGDQLGMFKEQFRPMVWIMVLTIPAFLWMYWKIGFRGAEGQPGLDLQPIVLPIAGQVTWTDTLFVMPTWIIWYFLCSMAFTQIIQKGLNISMSPSTS
;
A
#
# COMPACT_ATOMS: atom_id res chain seq x y z
N MET A 1 14.05 16.40 -21.12
CA MET A 1 12.77 15.86 -20.62
C MET A 1 12.93 15.14 -19.27
N ALA A 2 12.70 13.82 -19.10
CA ALA A 2 12.46 13.20 -17.77
C ALA A 2 13.56 13.40 -16.67
N ARG A 3 14.83 13.60 -17.05
CA ARG A 3 15.91 13.83 -16.07
C ARG A 3 15.94 15.26 -15.53
N ILE A 4 15.62 16.26 -16.36
CA ILE A 4 15.62 17.68 -15.97
C ILE A 4 14.39 17.96 -15.11
N GLU A 5 13.24 17.40 -15.49
CA GLU A 5 12.00 17.44 -14.71
C GLU A 5 12.20 16.87 -13.29
N LYS A 6 12.80 15.67 -13.17
CA LYS A 6 13.08 15.04 -11.87
C LYS A 6 14.04 15.87 -11.01
N ARG A 7 15.09 16.45 -11.60
CA ARG A 7 16.05 17.31 -10.90
C ARG A 7 15.39 18.61 -10.45
N THR A 8 14.53 19.19 -11.28
CA THR A 8 13.76 20.39 -10.96
C THR A 8 12.80 20.12 -9.80
N ARG A 9 12.10 18.97 -9.81
CA ARG A 9 11.23 18.53 -8.72
C ARG A 9 11.96 18.31 -7.40
N GLU A 10 13.14 17.69 -7.46
CA GLU A 10 14.00 17.50 -6.28
C GLU A 10 14.47 18.85 -5.71
N LEU A 11 14.85 19.80 -6.57
CA LEU A 11 15.31 21.12 -6.15
C LEU A 11 14.15 22.00 -5.63
N ALA A 12 13.00 21.93 -6.28
CA ALA A 12 11.78 22.66 -5.91
C ALA A 12 11.10 22.12 -4.64
N SER A 13 11.61 21.02 -4.06
CA SER A 13 11.18 20.54 -2.74
C SER A 13 11.59 21.50 -1.61
N GLU A 14 12.66 22.28 -1.81
CA GLU A 14 13.05 23.39 -0.94
C GLU A 14 12.30 24.66 -1.37
N SER A 15 11.49 25.27 -0.49
CA SER A 15 10.66 26.43 -0.83
C SER A 15 11.47 27.61 -1.38
N GLU A 16 12.65 27.87 -0.82
CA GLU A 16 13.57 28.92 -1.29
C GLU A 16 14.15 28.64 -2.68
N MET A 17 14.30 27.38 -3.07
CA MET A 17 14.77 27.00 -4.41
C MET A 17 13.64 26.97 -5.42
N ARG A 18 12.40 26.67 -4.98
CA ARG A 18 11.22 26.77 -5.82
C ARG A 18 10.99 28.21 -6.30
N GLU A 19 11.01 29.16 -5.37
CA GLU A 19 10.91 30.59 -5.66
C GLU A 19 12.03 31.06 -6.61
N ALA A 20 13.24 30.54 -6.42
CA ALA A 20 14.38 30.81 -7.30
C ALA A 20 14.16 30.34 -8.75
N ILE A 21 13.59 29.14 -8.94
CA ILE A 21 13.33 28.58 -10.29
C ILE A 21 12.17 29.33 -10.95
N GLU A 22 11.10 29.64 -10.21
CA GLU A 22 9.96 30.42 -10.71
C GLU A 22 10.42 31.81 -11.17
N LEU A 23 11.26 32.49 -10.40
CA LEU A 23 11.83 33.80 -10.74
C LEU A 23 12.69 33.76 -12.02
N VAL A 24 13.49 32.70 -12.17
CA VAL A 24 14.34 32.50 -13.35
C VAL A 24 13.50 32.23 -14.60
N LEU A 25 12.42 31.46 -14.49
CA LEU A 25 11.48 31.23 -15.60
C LEU A 25 10.71 32.50 -15.99
N GLU A 26 10.35 33.33 -15.02
CA GLU A 26 9.65 34.60 -15.26
C GLU A 26 10.54 35.61 -16.00
N ARG A 27 11.83 35.67 -15.66
CA ARG A 27 12.77 36.66 -16.20
C ARG A 27 13.60 36.20 -17.40
N ALA A 28 13.53 34.92 -17.77
CA ALA A 28 14.22 34.43 -18.95
C ALA A 28 13.55 34.94 -20.24
N GLU A 29 14.27 35.75 -21.00
CA GLU A 29 13.86 36.20 -22.34
C GLU A 29 14.47 35.25 -23.38
N ASP A 30 13.65 34.72 -24.29
CA ASP A 30 14.05 33.77 -25.34
C ASP A 30 14.83 32.52 -24.85
N GLY A 31 14.64 32.15 -23.57
CA GLY A 31 15.28 30.97 -22.97
C GLY A 31 16.68 31.23 -22.40
N GLU A 32 17.16 32.48 -22.44
CA GLU A 32 18.40 32.90 -21.79
C GLU A 32 18.15 33.86 -20.63
N ILE A 33 19.06 33.86 -19.65
CA ILE A 33 19.01 34.72 -18.49
C ILE A 33 20.41 35.13 -18.04
N GLN A 34 20.59 36.38 -17.63
CA GLN A 34 21.85 36.85 -17.08
C GLN A 34 21.76 37.00 -15.56
N TRP A 35 22.87 36.72 -14.88
CA TRP A 35 22.98 36.91 -13.43
C TRP A 35 22.66 38.35 -13.00
N VAL A 36 22.96 39.34 -13.85
CA VAL A 36 22.71 40.76 -13.57
C VAL A 36 21.22 41.05 -13.40
N ASP A 37 20.34 40.29 -14.06
CA ASP A 37 18.89 40.50 -14.07
C ASP A 37 18.18 39.89 -12.85
N VAL A 38 18.86 38.99 -12.13
CA VAL A 38 18.28 38.27 -10.98
C VAL A 38 19.05 38.46 -9.67
N ARG A 39 20.26 39.02 -9.70
CA ARG A 39 21.12 39.19 -8.50
C ARG A 39 20.54 39.99 -7.34
N GLU A 40 19.50 40.79 -7.58
CA GLU A 40 18.84 41.59 -6.53
C GLU A 40 17.82 40.76 -5.73
N ASP A 41 17.27 39.72 -6.36
CA ASP A 41 16.21 38.87 -5.81
C ASP A 41 16.69 37.43 -5.54
N LEU A 42 17.85 37.03 -6.09
CA LEU A 42 18.44 35.71 -5.94
C LEU A 42 19.81 35.77 -5.25
N THR A 43 20.09 34.82 -4.38
CA THR A 43 21.43 34.66 -3.78
C THR A 43 22.39 33.93 -4.71
N SER A 44 23.69 34.22 -4.60
CA SER A 44 24.74 33.54 -5.38
C SER A 44 24.81 32.03 -5.08
N GLY A 45 24.37 31.61 -3.89
CA GLY A 45 24.25 30.20 -3.51
C GLY A 45 23.12 29.48 -4.26
N GLN A 46 21.95 30.10 -4.38
CA GLN A 46 20.82 29.55 -5.17
C GLN A 46 21.19 29.47 -6.66
N TRP A 47 21.82 30.53 -7.19
CA TRP A 47 22.30 30.55 -8.58
C TRP A 47 23.29 29.42 -8.89
N GLY A 48 24.29 29.22 -8.01
CA GLY A 48 25.27 28.16 -8.16
C GLY A 48 24.64 26.75 -8.18
N ARG A 49 23.61 26.53 -7.36
CA ARG A 49 22.88 25.25 -7.32
C ARG A 49 22.09 24.98 -8.60
N LEU A 50 21.52 26.02 -9.24
CA LEU A 50 20.82 25.88 -10.52
C LEU A 50 21.77 25.43 -11.64
N ILE A 51 22.99 25.96 -11.66
CA ILE A 51 24.05 25.54 -12.60
C ILE A 51 24.55 24.13 -12.27
N GLU A 52 24.85 23.84 -11.00
CA GLU A 52 25.37 22.53 -10.56
C GLU A 52 24.39 21.38 -10.89
N ARG A 53 23.09 21.64 -10.76
CA ARG A 53 22.04 20.65 -11.07
C ARG A 53 21.70 20.58 -12.56
N GLY A 54 22.30 21.45 -13.38
CA GLY A 54 22.13 21.47 -14.83
C GLY A 54 20.74 21.95 -15.25
N LEU A 55 20.17 22.91 -14.51
CA LEU A 55 18.98 23.65 -14.95
C LEU A 55 19.37 24.87 -15.81
N LEU A 56 20.57 25.40 -15.58
CA LEU A 56 21.21 26.46 -16.35
C LEU A 56 22.46 25.92 -17.05
N GLU A 57 22.53 26.11 -18.36
CA GLU A 57 23.67 25.76 -19.22
C GLU A 57 24.29 27.03 -19.80
N ASP A 58 25.53 26.95 -20.31
CA ASP A 58 26.20 28.10 -20.91
C ASP A 58 25.50 28.50 -22.23
N GLY A 59 24.96 29.72 -22.29
CA GLY A 59 24.28 30.29 -23.47
C GLY A 59 25.16 31.25 -24.28
N GLU A 60 24.59 31.91 -25.28
CA GLU A 60 25.30 32.86 -26.15
C GLU A 60 25.49 34.23 -25.49
N THR A 61 24.49 34.72 -24.75
CA THR A 61 24.55 36.03 -24.07
C THR A 61 24.61 35.92 -22.54
N GLY A 62 24.33 34.74 -21.99
CA GLY A 62 24.28 34.48 -20.55
C GLY A 62 24.19 32.98 -20.26
N PHE A 63 23.24 32.59 -19.41
CA PHE A 63 22.92 31.19 -19.16
C PHE A 63 21.62 30.83 -19.88
N ALA A 64 21.61 29.73 -20.62
CA ALA A 64 20.43 29.18 -21.25
C ALA A 64 19.72 28.20 -20.30
N LEU A 65 18.40 28.17 -20.34
CA LEU A 65 17.62 27.13 -19.68
C LEU A 65 17.80 25.81 -20.43
N ALA A 66 18.19 24.76 -19.70
CA ALA A 66 18.50 23.47 -20.32
C ALA A 66 17.30 22.87 -21.09
N ASP A 67 16.08 23.02 -20.55
CA ASP A 67 14.83 22.55 -21.16
C ASP A 67 13.66 23.25 -20.44
N ARG A 68 13.18 24.38 -20.98
CA ARG A 68 12.14 25.21 -20.35
C ARG A 68 10.89 24.42 -20.01
N ASP A 69 10.38 23.65 -20.98
CA ASP A 69 9.15 22.87 -20.83
C ASP A 69 9.31 21.79 -19.74
N ALA A 70 10.48 21.15 -19.65
CA ALA A 70 10.75 20.17 -18.60
C ALA A 70 10.95 20.79 -17.20
N ILE A 71 11.44 22.03 -17.12
CA ILE A 71 11.56 22.76 -15.85
C ILE A 71 10.17 23.21 -15.38
N GLU A 72 9.32 23.73 -16.27
CA GLU A 72 7.92 24.08 -15.97
C GLU A 72 7.13 22.84 -15.51
N ALA A 73 7.26 21.71 -16.22
CA ALA A 73 6.64 20.43 -15.81
C ALA A 73 7.17 19.90 -14.46
N GLY A 74 8.40 20.25 -14.09
CA GLY A 74 8.98 19.91 -12.79
C GLY A 74 8.42 20.74 -11.63
N LEU A 75 7.93 21.96 -11.91
CA LEU A 75 7.32 22.87 -10.95
C LEU A 75 5.81 22.68 -10.80
N GLU A 76 5.14 22.22 -11.86
CA GLU A 76 3.76 21.76 -11.81
C GLU A 76 3.67 20.51 -10.92
N ALA A 77 3.37 20.71 -9.63
CA ALA A 77 2.83 19.62 -8.83
C ALA A 77 1.53 19.16 -9.54
N PRO A 78 1.28 17.84 -9.68
CA PRO A 78 0.00 17.39 -10.21
C PRO A 78 -1.11 18.07 -9.42
N GLY A 79 -1.95 18.84 -10.12
CA GLY A 79 -2.94 19.74 -9.52
C GLY A 79 -3.69 19.05 -8.37
N ALA A 80 -3.70 19.62 -7.17
CA ALA A 80 -4.52 20.76 -6.81
C ALA A 80 -6.04 20.56 -7.00
N ASP A 81 -6.52 19.31 -7.14
CA ASP A 81 -7.94 18.97 -6.91
C ASP A 81 -8.17 17.76 -5.97
N ASP A 82 -7.12 17.06 -5.53
CA ASP A 82 -7.24 16.02 -4.50
C ASP A 82 -6.65 16.49 -3.16
N SER A 83 -7.33 17.45 -2.53
CA SER A 83 -7.08 17.78 -1.12
C SER A 83 -7.86 16.83 -0.20
N ALA A 84 -7.39 15.59 -0.09
CA ALA A 84 -7.69 14.73 1.05
C ALA A 84 -6.65 13.62 1.27
N GLY A 85 -5.73 13.86 2.22
CA GLY A 85 -5.07 12.79 2.97
C GLY A 85 -3.63 12.52 2.55
N GLY A 86 -2.69 12.95 3.40
CA GLY A 86 -1.29 12.57 3.30
C GLY A 86 -1.12 11.05 3.31
N GLY A 87 -0.59 10.54 2.21
CA GLY A 87 -0.04 9.20 2.06
C GLY A 87 1.23 9.33 1.25
N SER A 88 2.33 8.80 1.76
CA SER A 88 3.65 8.80 1.15
C SER A 88 3.62 8.26 -0.29
N ASP A 89 3.86 9.12 -1.28
CA ASP A 89 4.15 8.73 -2.65
C ASP A 89 5.56 8.12 -2.71
N VAL A 90 5.62 6.81 -2.48
CA VAL A 90 6.74 5.99 -2.94
C VAL A 90 6.39 5.59 -4.37
N GLU A 91 6.84 6.38 -5.35
CA GLU A 91 6.81 5.98 -6.76
C GLU A 91 7.71 4.76 -6.97
N LEU A 92 7.07 3.59 -6.96
CA LEU A 92 7.67 2.34 -7.37
C LEU A 92 7.93 2.40 -8.89
N PRO A 93 9.17 2.18 -9.37
CA PRO A 93 9.44 2.14 -10.80
C PRO A 93 8.59 1.04 -11.44
N ASP A 94 7.96 1.36 -12.56
CA ASP A 94 7.22 0.41 -13.38
C ASP A 94 8.18 -0.65 -13.93
N SER A 95 8.25 -1.79 -13.26
CA SER A 95 8.74 -3.02 -13.87
C SER A 95 7.59 -3.67 -14.64
N GLU A 96 7.76 -3.75 -15.96
CA GLU A 96 6.92 -4.52 -16.87
C GLU A 96 6.93 -6.00 -16.43
N GLY A 97 5.92 -6.41 -15.66
CA GLY A 97 5.82 -7.81 -15.20
C GLY A 97 4.52 -8.22 -14.53
N ALA A 98 3.83 -7.31 -13.81
CA ALA A 98 2.50 -7.56 -13.26
C ALA A 98 1.78 -6.26 -12.86
N SER A 99 1.41 -5.43 -13.84
CA SER A 99 0.59 -4.25 -13.58
C SER A 99 -0.77 -4.68 -12.99
N TRP A 100 -1.19 -4.06 -11.88
CA TRP A 100 -2.52 -4.24 -11.32
C TRP A 100 -3.60 -3.97 -12.38
N SER A 101 -4.61 -4.84 -12.43
CA SER A 101 -5.77 -4.58 -13.28
C SER A 101 -6.52 -3.35 -12.80
N ILE A 102 -7.35 -2.75 -13.67
CA ILE A 102 -8.23 -1.64 -13.31
C ILE A 102 -9.12 -2.02 -12.11
N TYR A 103 -9.55 -3.28 -12.05
CA TYR A 103 -10.34 -3.82 -10.94
C TYR A 103 -9.54 -3.91 -9.64
N ASP A 104 -8.26 -4.30 -9.68
CA ASP A 104 -7.40 -4.35 -8.49
C ASP A 104 -7.18 -2.95 -7.92
N LYS A 105 -6.95 -1.95 -8.79
CA LYS A 105 -6.84 -0.54 -8.40
C LYS A 105 -8.15 -0.02 -7.81
N GLY A 106 -9.28 -0.32 -8.45
CA GLY A 106 -10.60 0.03 -7.92
C GLY A 106 -10.88 -0.62 -6.56
N ALA A 107 -10.55 -1.90 -6.39
CA ALA A 107 -10.67 -2.62 -5.13
C ALA A 107 -9.82 -1.97 -4.01
N ALA A 108 -8.60 -1.51 -4.33
CA ALA A 108 -7.77 -0.80 -3.36
C ALA A 108 -8.39 0.52 -2.92
N VAL A 109 -8.91 1.33 -3.86
CA VAL A 109 -9.62 2.58 -3.55
C VAL A 109 -10.85 2.31 -2.68
N VAL A 110 -11.66 1.31 -3.04
CA VAL A 110 -12.84 0.90 -2.26
C VAL A 110 -12.45 0.45 -0.84
N THR A 111 -11.34 -0.28 -0.70
CA THR A 111 -10.82 -0.69 0.60
C THR A 111 -10.49 0.53 1.47
N LEU A 112 -9.80 1.52 0.91
CA LEU A 112 -9.48 2.76 1.62
C LEU A 112 -10.73 3.53 2.04
N LEU A 113 -11.76 3.58 1.19
CA LEU A 113 -13.05 4.18 1.54
C LEU A 113 -13.73 3.45 2.70
N PHE A 114 -13.69 2.10 2.71
CA PHE A 114 -14.21 1.35 3.85
C PHE A 114 -13.44 1.61 5.14
N PHE A 115 -12.13 1.85 5.08
CA PHE A 115 -11.36 2.20 6.27
C PHE A 115 -11.87 3.48 6.97
N VAL A 116 -12.40 4.44 6.20
CA VAL A 116 -13.04 5.64 6.76
C VAL A 116 -14.25 5.28 7.63
N GLY A 117 -14.95 4.17 7.35
CA GLY A 117 -16.06 3.68 8.19
C GLY A 117 -15.66 3.26 9.61
N TYR A 118 -14.38 2.99 9.87
CA TYR A 118 -13.93 2.73 11.24
C TYR A 118 -13.81 3.99 12.07
N SER A 119 -13.50 5.15 11.49
CA SER A 119 -13.41 6.42 12.21
C SER A 119 -14.68 7.26 12.11
N TYR A 120 -15.43 7.15 11.01
CA TYR A 120 -16.58 7.99 10.70
C TYR A 120 -17.91 7.21 10.77
N GLY A 121 -18.74 7.57 11.75
CA GLY A 121 -20.02 6.91 12.05
C GLY A 121 -21.00 6.82 10.88
N PRO A 122 -21.25 7.90 10.10
CA PRO A 122 -22.19 7.84 8.97
C PRO A 122 -21.80 6.83 7.89
N VAL A 123 -20.51 6.76 7.53
CA VAL A 123 -20.02 5.74 6.57
C VAL A 123 -20.22 4.34 7.14
N ARG A 124 -19.97 4.15 8.43
CA ARG A 124 -20.24 2.88 9.10
C ARG A 124 -21.70 2.48 9.02
N SER A 125 -22.63 3.41 9.26
CA SER A 125 -24.07 3.14 9.21
C SER A 125 -24.51 2.74 7.82
N ILE A 126 -24.05 3.44 6.78
CA ILE A 126 -24.38 3.09 5.38
C ILE A 126 -23.89 1.67 5.04
N VAL A 127 -22.63 1.37 5.36
CA VAL A 127 -22.06 0.03 5.10
C VAL A 127 -22.75 -1.04 5.96
N GLY A 128 -23.03 -0.72 7.22
CA GLY A 128 -23.77 -1.58 8.14
C GLY A 128 -25.15 -1.93 7.61
N GLU A 129 -25.96 -0.93 7.26
CA GLU A 129 -27.30 -1.15 6.69
C GLU A 129 -27.26 -1.95 5.40
N ALA A 130 -26.31 -1.66 4.50
CA ALA A 130 -26.14 -2.41 3.26
C ALA A 130 -25.81 -3.90 3.52
N MET A 131 -24.96 -4.17 4.50
CA MET A 131 -24.62 -5.54 4.90
C MET A 131 -25.74 -6.23 5.68
N ASP A 132 -26.55 -5.48 6.43
CA ASP A 132 -27.68 -6.01 7.21
C ASP A 132 -28.80 -6.56 6.31
N VAL A 133 -28.98 -6.04 5.09
CA VAL A 133 -29.90 -6.62 4.09
C VAL A 133 -29.57 -8.10 3.80
N VAL A 134 -28.28 -8.46 3.85
CA VAL A 134 -27.80 -9.82 3.57
C VAL A 134 -27.62 -10.63 4.85
N LEU A 135 -26.99 -10.03 5.87
CA LEU A 135 -26.60 -10.70 7.12
C LEU A 135 -27.69 -10.67 8.20
N GLY A 136 -28.60 -9.71 8.14
CA GLY A 136 -29.72 -9.55 9.07
C GLY A 136 -30.63 -10.78 9.09
N PRO A 137 -31.13 -11.28 7.94
CA PRO A 137 -31.94 -12.50 7.92
C PRO A 137 -31.24 -13.71 8.52
N LEU A 138 -29.92 -13.85 8.30
CA LEU A 138 -29.12 -14.92 8.91
C LEU A 138 -29.07 -14.77 10.44
N GLN A 139 -28.98 -13.55 10.95
CA GLN A 139 -28.92 -13.25 12.38
C GLN A 139 -30.27 -13.35 13.09
N ASP A 140 -31.38 -13.21 12.36
CA ASP A 140 -32.72 -13.49 12.91
C ASP A 140 -32.96 -15.01 13.07
N LEU A 141 -32.33 -15.82 12.21
CA LEU A 141 -32.43 -17.28 12.22
C LEU A 141 -31.41 -17.94 13.17
N LEU A 142 -30.23 -17.33 13.32
CA LEU A 142 -29.09 -17.93 14.00
C LEU A 142 -28.52 -17.00 15.08
N PRO A 143 -28.03 -17.55 16.20
CA PRO A 143 -27.34 -16.77 17.21
C PRO A 143 -26.05 -16.16 16.65
N LEU A 144 -25.64 -15.00 17.19
CA LEU A 144 -24.52 -14.21 16.67
C LEU A 144 -23.21 -15.03 16.53
N TYR A 145 -22.93 -15.96 17.46
CA TYR A 145 -21.74 -16.81 17.36
C TYR A 145 -21.74 -17.69 16.10
N ALA A 146 -22.90 -18.17 15.66
CA ALA A 146 -23.05 -19.01 14.48
C ALA A 146 -22.94 -18.18 13.19
N VAL A 147 -23.46 -16.94 13.19
CA VAL A 147 -23.25 -15.99 12.09
C VAL A 147 -21.76 -15.68 11.94
N ILE A 148 -21.06 -15.39 13.04
CA ILE A 148 -19.60 -15.17 13.03
C ILE A 148 -18.85 -16.40 12.49
N MET A 149 -19.25 -17.61 12.87
CA MET A 149 -18.66 -18.85 12.35
C MET A 149 -18.84 -18.98 10.83
N ILE A 150 -20.02 -18.67 10.30
CA ILE A 150 -20.31 -18.69 8.86
C ILE A 150 -19.43 -17.67 8.15
N ILE A 151 -19.38 -16.42 8.63
CA ILE A 151 -18.53 -15.37 8.06
C ILE A 151 -17.07 -15.82 8.09
N ALA A 152 -16.57 -16.32 9.21
CA ALA A 152 -15.18 -16.80 9.34
C ALA A 152 -14.87 -17.96 8.38
N THR A 153 -15.81 -18.88 8.19
CA THR A 153 -15.66 -20.00 7.25
C THR A 153 -15.61 -19.50 5.81
N LEU A 154 -16.51 -18.59 5.43
CA LEU A 154 -16.52 -17.95 4.12
C LEU A 154 -15.22 -17.17 3.89
N THR A 155 -14.74 -16.45 4.90
CA THR A 155 -13.46 -15.74 4.87
C THR A 155 -12.29 -16.68 4.66
N GLY A 156 -12.22 -17.79 5.39
CA GLY A 156 -11.22 -18.83 5.15
C GLY A 156 -11.29 -19.37 3.72
N LEU A 157 -12.49 -19.58 3.20
CA LEU A 157 -12.71 -20.12 1.86
C LEU A 157 -12.26 -19.15 0.76
N TYR A 158 -12.82 -17.94 0.71
CA TYR A 158 -12.46 -16.98 -0.33
C TYR A 158 -11.01 -16.52 -0.20
N SER A 159 -10.47 -16.42 1.02
CA SER A 159 -9.06 -16.03 1.20
C SER A 159 -8.11 -17.11 0.68
N THR A 160 -8.47 -18.38 0.82
CA THR A 160 -7.71 -19.48 0.25
C THR A 160 -7.83 -19.50 -1.27
N LEU A 161 -9.04 -19.34 -1.82
CA LEU A 161 -9.26 -19.31 -3.27
C LEU A 161 -8.57 -18.12 -3.95
N LEU A 162 -8.67 -16.92 -3.38
CA LEU A 162 -8.02 -15.72 -3.92
C LEU A 162 -6.51 -15.87 -3.91
N ARG A 163 -5.91 -16.40 -2.83
CA ARG A 163 -4.47 -16.67 -2.81
C ARG A 163 -4.08 -17.73 -3.83
N ALA A 164 -4.85 -18.81 -3.95
CA ALA A 164 -4.55 -19.88 -4.90
C ALA A 164 -4.64 -19.42 -6.37
N ASN A 165 -5.57 -18.51 -6.69
CA ASN A 165 -5.80 -18.05 -8.06
C ASN A 165 -4.97 -16.81 -8.45
N LEU A 166 -4.64 -15.94 -7.49
CA LEU A 166 -3.95 -14.67 -7.77
C LEU A 166 -2.45 -14.70 -7.45
N MET A 167 -1.94 -15.78 -6.86
CA MET A 167 -0.54 -15.93 -6.50
C MET A 167 0.09 -17.03 -7.34
N ASP A 168 1.15 -16.69 -8.09
CA ASP A 168 1.90 -17.66 -8.88
C ASP A 168 2.95 -18.35 -8.01
N MET A 169 2.62 -19.58 -7.58
CA MET A 169 3.49 -20.38 -6.71
C MET A 169 4.78 -20.83 -7.43
N ASP A 170 4.72 -21.04 -8.75
CA ASP A 170 5.86 -21.48 -9.54
C ASP A 170 6.88 -20.36 -9.69
N ARG A 171 6.41 -19.13 -9.94
CA ARG A 171 7.27 -17.93 -9.94
C ARG A 171 7.95 -17.73 -8.60
N MET A 172 7.21 -17.84 -7.50
CA MET A 172 7.82 -17.73 -6.16
C MET A 172 8.88 -18.80 -5.90
N ALA A 173 8.65 -20.05 -6.32
CA ALA A 173 9.63 -21.12 -6.18
C ALA A 173 10.91 -20.82 -6.98
N ALA A 174 10.76 -20.34 -8.23
CA ALA A 174 11.89 -19.93 -9.07
C ALA A 174 12.68 -18.76 -8.43
N TYR A 175 11.99 -17.76 -7.87
CA TYR A 175 12.65 -16.65 -7.16
C TYR A 175 13.38 -17.11 -5.90
N GLN A 176 12.78 -17.98 -5.09
CA GLN A 176 13.44 -18.54 -3.92
C GLN A 176 14.72 -19.29 -4.31
N GLN A 177 14.69 -20.02 -5.43
CA GLN A 177 15.87 -20.72 -5.94
C GLN A 177 16.95 -19.74 -6.43
N ARG A 178 16.58 -18.71 -7.18
CA ARG A 178 17.51 -17.67 -7.66
C ARG A 178 18.16 -16.94 -6.49
N MET A 179 17.40 -16.62 -5.45
CA MET A 179 17.92 -15.95 -4.25
C MET A 179 18.89 -16.85 -3.46
N LYS A 180 18.61 -18.16 -3.36
CA LYS A 180 19.54 -19.13 -2.75
C LYS A 180 20.85 -19.23 -3.54
N ASP A 181 20.75 -19.33 -4.85
CA ASP A 181 21.92 -19.41 -5.75
C ASP A 181 22.80 -18.16 -5.63
N ILE A 182 22.20 -16.96 -5.65
CA ILE A 182 22.90 -15.69 -5.44
C ILE A 182 23.60 -15.65 -4.07
N GLN A 183 22.95 -16.14 -3.00
CA GLN A 183 23.56 -16.19 -1.67
C GLN A 183 24.76 -17.15 -1.60
N GLU A 184 24.65 -18.31 -2.27
CA GLU A 184 25.73 -19.30 -2.34
C GLU A 184 26.92 -18.75 -3.14
N ARG A 185 26.69 -18.20 -4.33
CA ARG A 185 27.72 -17.54 -5.15
C ARG A 185 28.40 -16.39 -4.41
N ARG A 186 27.64 -15.59 -3.67
CA ARG A 186 28.20 -14.50 -2.84
C ARG A 186 29.13 -15.04 -1.76
N LYS A 187 28.74 -16.15 -1.11
CA LYS A 187 29.56 -16.79 -0.09
C LYS A 187 30.85 -17.33 -0.68
N GLU A 188 30.79 -18.02 -1.82
CA GLU A 188 31.97 -18.54 -2.52
C GLU A 188 32.90 -17.42 -3.02
N ALA A 189 32.36 -16.33 -3.57
CA ALA A 189 33.15 -15.17 -3.98
C ALA A 189 33.86 -14.51 -2.80
N LYS A 190 33.16 -14.37 -1.66
CA LYS A 190 33.72 -13.85 -0.41
C LYS A 190 34.82 -14.75 0.16
N GLU A 191 34.65 -16.07 0.10
CA GLU A 191 35.67 -17.04 0.55
C GLU A 191 36.92 -17.02 -0.34
N ARG A 192 36.75 -16.74 -1.64
CA ARG A 192 37.85 -16.59 -2.60
C ARG A 192 38.51 -15.20 -2.57
N GLY A 193 37.92 -14.23 -1.89
CA GLY A 193 38.42 -12.84 -1.84
C GLY A 193 38.37 -12.12 -3.19
N ASP A 194 37.37 -12.46 -4.01
CA ASP A 194 37.19 -11.91 -5.36
C ASP A 194 36.21 -10.73 -5.31
N ASP A 195 36.77 -9.52 -5.23
CA ASP A 195 36.00 -8.27 -5.10
C ASP A 195 35.21 -7.93 -6.37
N ASP A 196 35.74 -8.25 -7.56
CA ASP A 196 35.05 -8.04 -8.85
C ASP A 196 33.81 -8.95 -8.95
N ALA A 197 33.94 -10.22 -8.56
CA ALA A 197 32.80 -11.14 -8.51
C ALA A 197 31.75 -10.70 -7.46
N MET A 198 32.21 -10.14 -6.34
CA MET A 198 31.32 -9.61 -5.30
C MET A 198 30.53 -8.38 -5.76
N GLU A 199 31.09 -7.54 -6.63
CA GLU A 199 30.41 -6.39 -7.21
C GLU A 199 29.36 -6.84 -8.24
N ALA A 200 29.72 -7.75 -9.14
CA ALA A 200 28.78 -8.33 -10.10
C ALA A 200 27.57 -9.03 -9.43
N ILE A 201 27.81 -9.78 -8.34
CA ILE A 201 26.75 -10.45 -7.56
C ILE A 201 25.89 -9.44 -6.77
N GLN A 202 26.42 -8.26 -6.43
CA GLN A 202 25.63 -7.19 -5.82
C GLN A 202 24.71 -6.51 -6.83
N GLU A 203 25.18 -6.28 -8.05
CA GLU A 203 24.36 -5.74 -9.13
C GLU A 203 23.20 -6.70 -9.48
N GLU A 204 23.47 -8.00 -9.57
CA GLU A 204 22.43 -9.01 -9.78
C GLU A 204 21.44 -9.10 -8.59
N GLN A 205 21.91 -8.90 -7.34
CA GLN A 205 21.01 -8.75 -6.19
C GLN A 205 20.11 -7.52 -6.32
N MET A 206 20.64 -6.41 -6.83
CA MET A 206 19.88 -5.17 -7.01
C MET A 206 18.82 -5.33 -8.12
N GLU A 207 19.15 -6.01 -9.22
CA GLU A 207 18.20 -6.39 -10.26
C GLU A 207 17.10 -7.32 -9.69
N ALA A 208 17.49 -8.34 -8.91
CA ALA A 208 16.55 -9.24 -8.24
C ALA A 208 15.67 -8.52 -7.18
N MET A 209 16.13 -7.41 -6.60
CA MET A 209 15.30 -6.54 -5.75
C MET A 209 14.26 -5.76 -6.56
N GLY A 210 14.57 -5.36 -7.81
CA GLY A 210 13.58 -4.78 -8.73
C GLY A 210 12.43 -5.76 -9.02
N ASP A 211 12.78 -7.03 -9.25
CA ASP A 211 11.82 -8.12 -9.40
C ASP A 211 10.98 -8.36 -8.13
N GLN A 212 11.56 -8.16 -6.95
CA GLN A 212 10.89 -8.27 -5.66
C GLN A 212 9.72 -7.27 -5.50
N LEU A 213 9.80 -6.08 -6.11
CA LEU A 213 8.71 -5.11 -6.14
C LEU A 213 7.54 -5.60 -7.00
N GLY A 214 7.83 -6.29 -8.11
CA GLY A 214 6.82 -6.97 -8.92
C GLY A 214 6.10 -8.06 -8.14
N MET A 215 6.85 -8.89 -7.41
CA MET A 215 6.30 -9.90 -6.51
C MET A 215 5.47 -9.29 -5.37
N PHE A 216 5.88 -8.15 -4.81
CA PHE A 216 5.08 -7.44 -3.82
C PHE A 216 3.72 -7.05 -4.41
N LYS A 217 3.69 -6.49 -5.63
CA LYS A 217 2.42 -6.18 -6.32
C LYS A 217 1.54 -7.43 -6.49
N GLU A 218 2.12 -8.59 -6.78
CA GLU A 218 1.39 -9.88 -6.86
C GLU A 218 0.91 -10.38 -5.49
N GLN A 219 1.69 -10.23 -4.41
CA GLN A 219 1.29 -10.60 -3.05
C GLN A 219 0.21 -9.67 -2.47
N PHE A 220 0.22 -8.40 -2.87
CA PHE A 220 -0.76 -7.41 -2.40
C PHE A 220 -2.11 -7.58 -3.07
N ARG A 221 -2.14 -8.08 -4.31
CA ARG A 221 -3.38 -8.31 -5.05
C ARG A 221 -4.40 -9.17 -4.28
N PRO A 222 -4.08 -10.39 -3.80
CA PRO A 222 -5.03 -11.18 -3.01
C PRO A 222 -5.36 -10.50 -1.68
N MET A 223 -4.43 -9.76 -1.07
CA MET A 223 -4.68 -9.05 0.19
C MET A 223 -5.76 -7.97 0.03
N VAL A 224 -5.66 -7.13 -1.00
CA VAL A 224 -6.65 -6.08 -1.27
C VAL A 224 -8.03 -6.68 -1.46
N TRP A 225 -8.17 -7.73 -2.28
CA TRP A 225 -9.46 -8.40 -2.50
C TRP A 225 -10.01 -9.04 -1.23
N ILE A 226 -9.16 -9.66 -0.43
CA ILE A 226 -9.55 -10.19 0.89
C ILE A 226 -10.07 -9.04 1.76
N MET A 227 -9.41 -7.88 1.76
CA MET A 227 -9.80 -6.73 2.57
C MET A 227 -11.12 -6.11 2.10
N VAL A 228 -11.35 -5.97 0.80
CA VAL A 228 -12.64 -5.51 0.25
C VAL A 228 -13.80 -6.37 0.74
N LEU A 229 -13.62 -7.69 0.84
CA LEU A 229 -14.66 -8.60 1.31
C LEU A 229 -14.76 -8.65 2.85
N THR A 230 -13.62 -8.57 3.55
CA THR A 230 -13.56 -8.74 5.00
C THR A 230 -14.01 -7.48 5.73
N ILE A 231 -13.57 -6.30 5.28
CA ILE A 231 -13.80 -5.05 6.01
C ILE A 231 -15.29 -4.72 6.15
N PRO A 232 -16.14 -4.81 5.11
CA PRO A 232 -17.57 -4.54 5.25
C PRO A 232 -18.25 -5.47 6.26
N ALA A 233 -17.90 -6.75 6.28
CA ALA A 233 -18.42 -7.70 7.26
C ALA A 233 -18.03 -7.32 8.70
N PHE A 234 -16.81 -6.81 8.89
CA PHE A 234 -16.38 -6.28 10.19
C PHE A 234 -17.06 -4.95 10.53
N LEU A 235 -17.22 -4.03 9.58
CA LEU A 235 -17.93 -2.77 9.81
C LEU A 235 -19.38 -3.03 10.21
N TRP A 236 -20.04 -4.01 9.57
CA TRP A 236 -21.35 -4.50 9.98
C TRP A 236 -21.32 -5.02 11.42
N MET A 237 -20.31 -5.83 11.78
CA MET A 237 -20.16 -6.32 13.15
C MET A 237 -19.98 -5.18 14.17
N TYR A 238 -19.16 -4.18 13.85
CA TYR A 238 -18.96 -2.98 14.66
C TYR A 238 -20.25 -2.17 14.84
N TRP A 239 -21.01 -2.02 13.75
CA TRP A 239 -22.30 -1.34 13.74
C TRP A 239 -23.35 -2.09 14.55
N LYS A 240 -23.44 -3.42 14.38
CA LYS A 240 -24.43 -4.27 15.03
C LYS A 240 -24.19 -4.45 16.53
N ILE A 241 -22.93 -4.65 16.93
CA ILE A 241 -22.54 -4.86 18.34
C ILE A 241 -22.52 -3.53 19.13
N GLY A 242 -22.45 -2.38 18.46
CA GLY A 242 -22.39 -1.08 19.15
C GLY A 242 -21.07 -0.82 19.88
N PHE A 243 -19.95 -1.32 19.35
CA PHE A 243 -18.64 -1.20 20.00
C PHE A 243 -18.04 0.21 19.79
N ARG A 244 -17.46 0.79 20.86
CA ARG A 244 -16.86 2.16 20.90
C ARG A 244 -17.83 3.31 20.51
N GLY A 245 -18.99 3.37 21.16
CA GLY A 245 -19.89 4.53 21.03
C GLY A 245 -20.65 4.62 19.71
N ALA A 246 -20.67 3.54 18.90
CA ALA A 246 -21.72 3.37 17.92
C ALA A 246 -23.04 3.10 18.65
N GLU A 247 -24.11 3.78 18.24
CA GLU A 247 -25.46 3.44 18.66
C GLU A 247 -25.76 2.03 18.14
N GLY A 248 -25.46 1.01 18.96
CA GLY A 248 -25.94 -0.34 18.69
C GLY A 248 -27.46 -0.27 18.53
N GLN A 249 -28.02 -1.04 17.60
CA GLN A 249 -29.46 -1.04 17.36
C GLN A 249 -30.20 -1.24 18.70
N PRO A 250 -31.10 -0.32 19.09
CA PRO A 250 -31.86 -0.44 20.34
C PRO A 250 -32.67 -1.75 20.32
N GLY A 251 -32.48 -2.62 21.31
CA GLY A 251 -33.30 -3.82 21.50
C GLY A 251 -32.70 -5.13 20.97
N LEU A 252 -31.47 -5.13 20.48
CA LEU A 252 -30.76 -6.38 20.17
C LEU A 252 -30.14 -6.97 21.43
N ASP A 253 -30.89 -7.84 22.09
CA ASP A 253 -30.42 -8.64 23.23
C ASP A 253 -29.46 -9.72 22.70
N LEU A 254 -28.22 -9.30 22.41
CA LEU A 254 -27.17 -10.19 21.96
C LEU A 254 -26.89 -11.18 23.09
N GLN A 255 -27.41 -12.40 22.96
CA GLN A 255 -27.28 -13.43 23.97
C GLN A 255 -25.78 -13.60 24.35
N PRO A 256 -25.47 -13.58 25.66
CA PRO A 256 -24.10 -13.73 26.12
C PRO A 256 -23.56 -15.11 25.69
N ILE A 257 -22.28 -15.14 25.32
CA ILE A 257 -21.62 -16.38 24.96
C ILE A 257 -20.95 -16.99 26.19
N VAL A 258 -21.03 -18.31 26.33
CA VAL A 258 -20.31 -19.04 27.38
C VAL A 258 -18.99 -19.53 26.80
N LEU A 259 -17.88 -18.92 27.24
CA LEU A 259 -16.54 -19.37 26.89
C LEU A 259 -16.01 -20.34 27.95
N PRO A 260 -15.25 -21.39 27.55
CA PRO A 260 -14.77 -22.42 28.48
C PRO A 260 -13.80 -21.89 29.55
N ILE A 261 -13.09 -20.79 29.28
CA ILE A 261 -12.10 -20.20 30.20
C ILE A 261 -12.66 -18.96 30.93
N ALA A 262 -13.55 -18.20 30.29
CA ALA A 262 -14.03 -16.92 30.80
C ALA A 262 -15.47 -16.95 31.36
N GLY A 263 -16.22 -18.05 31.19
CA GLY A 263 -17.62 -18.13 31.61
C GLY A 263 -18.55 -17.35 30.69
N GLN A 264 -19.65 -16.82 31.24
CA GLN A 264 -20.60 -15.97 30.51
C GLN A 264 -20.00 -14.58 30.29
N VAL A 265 -19.86 -14.18 29.03
CA VAL A 265 -19.29 -12.89 28.63
C VAL A 265 -20.16 -12.23 27.57
N THR A 266 -20.18 -10.89 27.58
CA THR A 266 -20.84 -10.10 26.54
C THR A 266 -19.89 -9.92 25.36
N TRP A 267 -20.45 -9.73 24.17
CA TRP A 267 -19.67 -9.55 22.95
C TRP A 267 -18.78 -8.31 22.96
N THR A 268 -19.23 -7.24 23.63
CA THR A 268 -18.48 -5.99 23.83
C THR A 268 -17.41 -6.07 24.90
N ASP A 269 -17.45 -7.08 25.77
CA ASP A 269 -16.51 -7.19 26.88
C ASP A 269 -15.10 -7.39 26.34
N THR A 270 -14.13 -6.71 26.96
CA THR A 270 -12.73 -6.88 26.59
C THR A 270 -12.18 -8.07 27.35
N LEU A 271 -11.78 -9.10 26.61
CA LEU A 271 -11.07 -10.26 27.16
C LEU A 271 -9.61 -10.18 26.76
N PHE A 272 -8.71 -10.27 27.73
CA PHE A 272 -7.28 -10.04 27.55
C PHE A 272 -6.97 -8.64 26.97
N VAL A 273 -6.87 -8.52 25.64
CA VAL A 273 -6.43 -7.31 24.92
C VAL A 273 -7.45 -6.84 23.88
N MET A 274 -8.43 -7.68 23.54
CA MET A 274 -9.38 -7.43 22.45
C MET A 274 -10.83 -7.74 22.87
N PRO A 275 -11.84 -7.18 22.19
CA PRO A 275 -13.23 -7.52 22.43
C PRO A 275 -13.52 -9.01 22.18
N THR A 276 -14.43 -9.59 22.95
CA THR A 276 -14.85 -11.00 22.87
C THR A 276 -15.21 -11.42 21.44
N TRP A 277 -15.93 -10.58 20.70
CA TRP A 277 -16.33 -10.89 19.33
C TRP A 277 -15.14 -11.01 18.36
N ILE A 278 -14.09 -10.20 18.54
CA ILE A 278 -12.86 -10.29 17.74
C ILE A 278 -12.12 -11.59 18.05
N ILE A 279 -12.04 -11.95 19.34
CA ILE A 279 -11.38 -13.18 19.78
C ILE A 279 -12.10 -14.41 19.22
N TRP A 280 -13.44 -14.41 19.30
CA TRP A 280 -14.25 -15.48 18.74
C TRP A 280 -14.05 -15.58 17.23
N TYR A 281 -14.16 -14.47 16.50
CA TYR A 281 -13.90 -14.45 15.06
C TYR A 281 -12.50 -14.98 14.72
N PHE A 282 -11.47 -14.53 15.44
CA PHE A 282 -10.09 -14.95 15.19
C PHE A 282 -9.91 -16.45 15.43
N LEU A 283 -10.46 -16.98 16.52
CA LEU A 283 -10.40 -18.41 16.84
C LEU A 283 -11.09 -19.24 15.74
N CYS A 284 -12.28 -18.83 15.32
CA CYS A 284 -13.01 -19.49 14.23
C CYS A 284 -12.24 -19.39 12.91
N SER A 285 -11.78 -18.20 12.53
CA SER A 285 -11.06 -17.94 11.29
C SER A 285 -9.77 -18.76 11.21
N MET A 286 -9.00 -18.81 12.30
CA MET A 286 -7.77 -19.60 12.37
C MET A 286 -8.06 -21.10 12.22
N ALA A 287 -9.07 -21.62 12.93
CA ALA A 287 -9.46 -23.03 12.85
C ALA A 287 -9.94 -23.40 11.45
N PHE A 288 -10.86 -22.63 10.86
CA PHE A 288 -11.39 -22.90 9.52
C PHE A 288 -10.35 -22.73 8.43
N THR A 289 -9.47 -21.74 8.53
CA THR A 289 -8.37 -21.57 7.58
C THR A 289 -7.49 -22.83 7.55
N GLN A 290 -7.13 -23.38 8.72
CA GLN A 290 -6.36 -24.62 8.78
C GLN A 290 -7.11 -25.82 8.19
N ILE A 291 -8.42 -25.95 8.48
CA ILE A 291 -9.26 -27.03 7.93
C ILE A 291 -9.33 -26.93 6.41
N ILE A 292 -9.56 -25.74 5.87
CA ILE A 292 -9.70 -25.49 4.42
C ILE A 292 -8.37 -25.71 3.71
N GLN A 293 -7.27 -25.20 4.25
CA GLN A 293 -5.93 -25.42 3.67
C GLN A 293 -5.56 -26.89 3.61
N LYS A 294 -5.81 -27.65 4.69
CA LYS A 294 -5.58 -29.10 4.73
C LYS A 294 -6.53 -29.85 3.81
N GLY A 295 -7.80 -29.46 3.78
CA GLY A 295 -8.83 -30.11 2.95
C GLY A 295 -8.62 -29.93 1.45
N LEU A 296 -8.12 -28.76 1.04
CA LEU A 296 -7.79 -28.46 -0.36
C LEU A 296 -6.37 -28.88 -0.75
N ASN A 297 -5.60 -29.47 0.17
CA ASN A 297 -4.19 -29.83 0.01
C ASN A 297 -3.32 -28.69 -0.57
N ILE A 298 -3.64 -27.45 -0.21
CA ILE A 298 -2.89 -26.28 -0.67
C ILE A 298 -1.78 -26.05 0.35
N SER A 299 -0.62 -26.64 0.11
CA SER A 299 0.59 -26.40 0.90
C SER A 299 1.11 -24.99 0.61
N MET A 300 0.75 -24.05 1.47
CA MET A 300 1.25 -22.66 1.46
C MET A 300 2.66 -22.53 2.08
N SER A 301 3.28 -23.63 2.48
CA SER A 301 4.68 -23.67 2.88
C SER A 301 5.48 -24.29 1.74
N PRO A 302 6.53 -23.62 1.21
CA PRO A 302 7.44 -24.26 0.28
C PRO A 302 7.93 -25.55 0.95
N SER A 303 7.90 -26.66 0.21
CA SER A 303 8.48 -27.91 0.68
C SER A 303 9.95 -27.64 1.00
N THR A 304 10.28 -27.55 2.28
CA THR A 304 11.66 -27.66 2.74
C THR A 304 12.06 -29.11 2.50
N SER A 305 12.57 -29.38 1.30
CA SER A 305 13.49 -30.47 1.05
C SER A 305 14.90 -29.90 0.94
#